data_AF-A0A7V4T8M0-F1
#
_entry.id   AF-A0A7V4T8M0-F1
#
_cell.length_a   1.000
_cell.length_b   1.000
_cell.length_c   1.000
_cell.angle_alpha   90.00
_cell.angle_beta   90.00
_cell.angle_gamma   90.00
#
_symmetry.space_group_name_H-M   'P 1'
#
loop_
_entity.id
_entity.type
_entity.pdbx_description
1 polymer ?
#
loop_
_entity_poly.entity_id
_entity_poly.type
_entity_poly.pdbx_seq_one_letter_code
_entity_poly.pdbx_strand_id
1 'polypeptide(L)'
;MMYDYFKNMVDGVSQKLLQDPDSINAKKKYVLEIAKIGQKLYTRDEKIAWCGVTIPFDLLNSMGVTSCFVEFVGAMLSSNETAPIFIKEAEDSGYAPDSCAYHRAVTGAMLKDIMPEPDFIIGSSSPCTAGLAVMEDMARRFKKDFFILNVPQNNSKESVKFLTDQIKEMTRFITAHTQKPLSMEK
;
A
#
# COMPACT_ATOMS: atom_id res chain seq x y z
N MET A 1 -5.72 2.96 -18.55
CA MET A 1 -6.25 1.58 -18.45
C MET A 1 -6.74 1.26 -17.04
N MET A 2 -5.86 1.13 -16.02
CA MET A 2 -6.31 0.90 -14.62
C MET A 2 -6.90 2.14 -13.94
N TYR A 3 -6.32 3.32 -14.17
CA TYR A 3 -6.91 4.58 -13.67
C TYR A 3 -8.35 4.77 -14.16
N ASP A 4 -8.58 4.61 -15.47
CA ASP A 4 -9.91 4.78 -16.07
C ASP A 4 -10.91 3.74 -15.53
N TYR A 5 -10.47 2.50 -15.28
CA TYR A 5 -11.28 1.47 -14.65
C TYR A 5 -11.78 1.93 -13.27
N PHE A 6 -10.88 2.37 -12.40
CA PHE A 6 -11.26 2.84 -11.07
C PHE A 6 -12.06 4.15 -11.11
N LYS A 7 -11.71 5.09 -11.99
CA LYS A 7 -12.48 6.32 -12.20
C LYS A 7 -13.92 6.03 -12.60
N ASN A 8 -14.13 5.16 -13.59
CA ASN A 8 -15.47 4.77 -14.03
C ASN A 8 -16.26 4.06 -12.92
N MET A 9 -15.58 3.26 -12.09
CA MET A 9 -16.20 2.63 -10.93
C MET A 9 -16.62 3.65 -9.87
N VAL A 10 -15.77 4.64 -9.56
CA VAL A 10 -16.09 5.74 -8.64
C VAL A 10 -17.28 6.54 -9.17
N ASP A 11 -17.25 6.95 -10.44
CA ASP A 11 -18.32 7.72 -11.07
C ASP A 11 -19.64 6.93 -11.05
N GLY A 12 -19.62 5.66 -11.46
CA GLY A 12 -20.81 4.82 -11.53
C GLY A 12 -21.42 4.49 -10.18
N VAL A 13 -20.61 4.19 -9.17
CA VAL A 13 -21.11 3.92 -7.81
C VAL A 13 -21.65 5.21 -7.18
N SER A 14 -20.93 6.33 -7.31
CA SER A 14 -21.36 7.62 -6.76
C SER A 14 -22.69 8.09 -7.35
N GLN A 15 -22.86 7.99 -8.67
CA GLN A 15 -24.12 8.33 -9.34
C GLN A 15 -25.29 7.47 -8.85
N LYS A 16 -25.09 6.16 -8.70
CA LYS A 16 -26.13 5.27 -8.17
C LYS A 16 -26.51 5.60 -6.73
N LEU A 17 -25.55 6.00 -5.90
CA LEU A 17 -25.83 6.40 -4.51
C LEU A 17 -26.57 7.75 -4.43
N LEU A 18 -26.32 8.67 -5.38
CA LEU A 18 -27.05 9.93 -5.47
C LEU A 18 -28.49 9.74 -5.95
N GLN A 19 -28.72 8.81 -6.88
CA GLN A 19 -30.04 8.52 -7.45
C GLN A 19 -30.96 7.76 -6.49
N ASP A 20 -30.39 6.91 -5.63
CA ASP A 20 -31.14 6.09 -4.69
C ASP A 20 -30.44 6.08 -3.31
N PRO A 21 -30.63 7.14 -2.50
CA PRO A 21 -30.02 7.26 -1.18
C PRO A 21 -30.43 6.15 -0.21
N ASP A 22 -31.64 5.62 -0.33
CA ASP A 22 -32.15 4.56 0.55
C ASP A 22 -31.46 3.22 0.30
N SER A 23 -30.87 3.03 -0.88
CA SER A 23 -30.09 1.85 -1.22
C SER A 23 -28.65 1.84 -0.68
N ILE A 24 -28.24 2.87 0.05
CA ILE A 24 -26.91 2.97 0.67
C ILE A 24 -26.76 1.87 1.73
N ASN A 25 -25.76 1.00 1.54
CA ASN A 25 -25.39 -0.01 2.52
C ASN A 25 -23.87 -0.11 2.67
N ALA A 26 -23.42 -0.88 3.66
CA ALA A 26 -22.01 -1.05 3.97
C ALA A 26 -21.19 -1.55 2.77
N LYS A 27 -21.73 -2.49 1.98
CA LYS A 27 -21.06 -3.03 0.79
C LYS A 27 -20.82 -1.95 -0.27
N LYS A 28 -21.82 -1.11 -0.56
CA LYS A 28 -21.65 -0.04 -1.55
C LYS A 28 -20.66 1.03 -1.09
N LYS A 29 -20.70 1.39 0.20
CA LYS A 29 -19.70 2.31 0.79
C LYS A 29 -18.30 1.72 0.68
N TYR A 30 -18.14 0.45 1.04
CA TYR A 30 -16.85 -0.24 0.95
C TYR A 30 -16.32 -0.27 -0.49
N VAL A 31 -17.14 -0.67 -1.47
CA VAL A 31 -16.75 -0.69 -2.89
C VAL A 31 -16.34 0.71 -3.37
N LEU A 32 -17.09 1.75 -2.97
CA LEU A 32 -16.74 3.13 -3.33
C LEU A 32 -15.37 3.54 -2.75
N GLU A 33 -15.09 3.24 -1.48
CA GLU A 33 -13.81 3.59 -0.87
C GLU A 33 -12.64 2.80 -1.47
N ILE A 34 -12.82 1.50 -1.76
CA ILE A 34 -11.81 0.71 -2.49
C ILE A 34 -11.57 1.28 -3.89
N ALA A 35 -12.63 1.67 -4.61
CA ALA A 35 -12.51 2.27 -5.93
C ALA A 35 -11.76 3.61 -5.89
N LYS A 36 -12.03 4.45 -4.88
CA LYS A 36 -11.30 5.71 -4.66
C LYS A 36 -9.83 5.47 -4.36
N ILE A 37 -9.50 4.49 -3.51
CA ILE A 37 -8.11 4.11 -3.24
C ILE A 37 -7.42 3.67 -4.55
N GLY A 38 -8.05 2.80 -5.33
CA GLY A 38 -7.55 2.40 -6.64
C GLY A 38 -7.36 3.58 -7.59
N GLN A 39 -8.32 4.51 -7.66
CA GLN A 39 -8.19 5.70 -8.49
C GLN A 39 -6.98 6.55 -8.09
N LYS A 40 -6.78 6.77 -6.79
CA LYS A 40 -5.63 7.53 -6.27
C LYS A 40 -4.29 6.82 -6.49
N LEU A 41 -4.24 5.50 -6.36
CA LEU A 41 -3.01 4.72 -6.56
C LEU A 41 -2.55 4.64 -8.02
N TYR A 42 -3.46 4.80 -8.98
CA TYR A 42 -3.14 4.69 -10.41
C TYR A 42 -3.12 6.05 -11.13
N THR A 43 -3.25 7.16 -10.41
CA THR A 43 -3.07 8.51 -10.99
C THR A 43 -1.61 8.96 -10.92
N ARG A 44 -1.23 9.94 -11.75
CA ARG A 44 0.10 10.58 -11.73
C ARG A 44 0.15 11.85 -10.87
N ASP A 45 -1.00 12.30 -10.39
CA ASP A 45 -1.14 13.57 -9.65
C ASP A 45 -0.92 13.41 -8.13
N GLU A 46 -0.83 12.17 -7.65
CA GLU A 46 -0.65 11.84 -6.23
C GLU A 46 0.81 11.49 -5.94
N LYS A 47 1.23 11.70 -4.69
CA LYS A 47 2.47 11.12 -4.17
C LYS A 47 2.18 9.75 -3.58
N ILE A 48 2.74 8.69 -4.15
CA ILE A 48 2.37 7.31 -3.85
C ILE A 48 3.45 6.61 -3.03
N ALA A 49 3.04 5.95 -1.94
CA ALA A 49 3.91 5.07 -1.17
C ALA A 49 3.31 3.66 -1.03
N TRP A 50 4.10 2.65 -1.36
CA TRP A 50 3.82 1.27 -0.95
C TRP A 50 4.40 1.03 0.44
N CYS A 51 3.59 0.47 1.34
CA CYS A 51 3.91 0.37 2.76
C CYS A 51 3.76 -1.04 3.31
N GLY A 52 4.36 -1.30 4.47
CA GLY A 52 3.95 -2.40 5.34
C GLY A 52 2.64 -2.07 6.05
N VAL A 53 1.85 -3.09 6.41
CA VAL A 53 0.53 -2.93 7.04
C VAL A 53 0.55 -2.15 8.38
N THR A 54 1.68 -2.13 9.10
CA THR A 54 1.79 -1.46 10.41
C THR A 54 2.36 -0.03 10.32
N ILE A 55 2.54 0.51 9.12
CA ILE A 55 2.99 1.89 8.94
C ILE A 55 1.84 2.85 9.33
N PRO A 56 2.12 3.98 10.01
CA PRO A 56 1.06 4.92 10.42
C PRO A 56 0.51 5.70 9.22
N PHE A 57 -0.52 5.17 8.55
CA PHE A 57 -1.08 5.77 7.33
C PHE A 57 -1.63 7.20 7.53
N ASP A 58 -2.18 7.52 8.71
CA ASP A 58 -2.67 8.87 9.00
C ASP A 58 -1.55 9.92 8.95
N LEU A 59 -0.35 9.54 9.42
CA LEU A 59 0.85 10.38 9.36
C LEU A 59 1.27 10.61 7.90
N LEU A 60 1.22 9.57 7.07
CA LEU A 60 1.54 9.70 5.64
C LEU A 60 0.52 10.61 4.93
N ASN A 61 -0.77 10.42 5.21
CA ASN A 61 -1.85 11.21 4.65
C ASN A 61 -1.74 12.69 5.04
N SER A 62 -1.41 13.02 6.30
CA SER A 62 -1.23 14.40 6.75
C SER A 62 -0.05 15.10 6.05
N MET A 63 0.92 14.31 5.59
CA MET A 63 2.07 14.74 4.79
C MET A 63 1.81 14.70 3.28
N GLY A 64 0.57 14.46 2.85
CA GLY A 64 0.14 14.49 1.47
C GLY A 64 0.60 13.29 0.65
N VAL A 65 0.71 12.11 1.28
CA VAL A 65 1.06 10.85 0.63
C VAL A 65 -0.19 9.96 0.54
N THR A 66 -0.54 9.55 -0.66
CA THR A 66 -1.45 8.43 -0.90
C THR A 66 -0.68 7.14 -0.66
N SER A 67 -1.01 6.45 0.42
CA SER A 67 -0.32 5.21 0.82
C SER A 67 -1.26 4.01 0.83
N CYS A 68 -0.72 2.86 0.47
CA CYS A 68 -1.41 1.59 0.62
C CYS A 68 -0.41 0.50 1.01
N PHE A 69 -0.85 -0.48 1.78
CA PHE A 69 0.00 -1.60 2.16
C PHE A 69 -0.06 -2.72 1.12
N VAL A 70 1.08 -3.37 0.87
CA VAL A 70 1.17 -4.35 -0.23
C VAL A 70 0.24 -5.55 -0.02
N GLU A 71 -0.01 -5.96 1.22
CA GLU A 71 -0.91 -7.07 1.55
C GLU A 71 -2.37 -6.76 1.19
N PHE A 72 -2.75 -5.48 1.08
CA PHE A 72 -4.06 -5.08 0.58
C PHE A 72 -4.25 -5.56 -0.86
N VAL A 73 -3.23 -5.44 -1.70
CA VAL A 73 -3.29 -5.93 -3.09
C VAL A 73 -3.43 -7.45 -3.10
N GLY A 74 -2.68 -8.17 -2.27
CA GLY A 74 -2.85 -9.61 -2.10
C GLY A 74 -4.30 -10.01 -1.75
N ALA A 75 -4.93 -9.29 -0.81
CA ALA A 75 -6.32 -9.48 -0.44
C ALA A 75 -7.28 -9.20 -1.60
N MET A 76 -7.04 -8.12 -2.36
CA MET A 76 -7.88 -7.75 -3.51
C MET A 76 -7.78 -8.77 -4.64
N LEU A 77 -6.58 -9.23 -4.98
CA LEU A 77 -6.36 -10.25 -6.00
C LEU A 77 -7.05 -11.57 -5.62
N SER A 78 -6.96 -11.96 -4.34
CA SER A 78 -7.64 -13.15 -3.82
C SER A 78 -9.16 -13.01 -3.87
N SER A 79 -9.69 -11.86 -3.41
CA SER A 79 -11.14 -11.58 -3.37
C SER A 79 -11.79 -11.49 -4.74
N ASN A 80 -11.00 -11.26 -5.80
CA ASN A 80 -11.45 -11.25 -7.19
C ASN A 80 -11.08 -12.55 -7.93
N GLU A 81 -10.63 -13.59 -7.22
CA GLU A 81 -10.26 -14.90 -7.79
C GLU A 81 -9.13 -14.83 -8.85
N THR A 82 -8.31 -13.77 -8.81
CA THR A 82 -7.22 -13.54 -9.77
C THR A 82 -5.84 -13.88 -9.19
N ALA A 83 -5.73 -14.06 -7.87
CA ALA A 83 -4.47 -14.40 -7.20
C ALA A 83 -3.70 -15.59 -7.82
N PRO A 84 -4.33 -16.70 -8.27
CA PRO A 84 -3.59 -17.83 -8.84
C PRO A 84 -2.71 -17.46 -10.05
N ILE A 85 -3.15 -16.50 -10.88
CA ILE A 85 -2.39 -16.03 -12.06
C ILE A 85 -1.06 -15.42 -11.62
N PHE A 86 -1.10 -14.58 -10.58
CA PHE A 86 0.07 -13.86 -10.10
C PHE A 86 0.96 -14.75 -9.20
N ILE A 87 0.36 -15.64 -8.42
CA ILE A 87 1.15 -16.62 -7.65
C ILE A 87 1.99 -17.48 -8.58
N LYS A 88 1.40 -17.97 -9.69
CA LYS A 88 2.13 -18.73 -10.69
C LYS A 88 3.26 -17.92 -11.31
N GLU A 89 3.03 -16.64 -11.63
CA GLU A 89 4.08 -15.77 -12.17
C GLU A 89 5.29 -15.67 -11.23
N ALA A 90 5.05 -15.48 -9.94
CA ALA A 90 6.13 -15.41 -8.95
C ALA A 90 6.91 -16.74 -8.88
N GLU A 91 6.21 -17.89 -8.87
CA GLU A 91 6.84 -19.21 -8.84
C GLU A 91 7.68 -19.48 -10.10
N ASP A 92 7.12 -19.21 -11.28
CA ASP A 92 7.82 -19.35 -12.56
C ASP A 92 9.07 -18.44 -12.64
N SER A 93 9.05 -17.33 -11.90
CA SER A 93 10.17 -16.38 -11.80
C SER A 93 11.20 -16.75 -10.71
N GLY A 94 11.04 -17.91 -10.07
CA GLY A 94 12.01 -18.45 -9.11
C GLY A 94 11.75 -18.12 -7.63
N TYR A 95 10.60 -17.54 -7.29
CA TYR A 95 10.23 -17.30 -5.89
C TYR A 95 9.74 -18.61 -5.25
N ALA A 96 10.14 -18.83 -4.00
CA ALA A 96 9.89 -20.09 -3.32
C ALA A 96 8.37 -20.33 -3.07
N PRO A 97 7.83 -21.51 -3.41
CA PRO A 97 6.39 -21.80 -3.31
C PRO A 97 5.89 -21.96 -1.86
N ASP A 98 6.79 -22.13 -0.90
CA ASP A 98 6.49 -22.17 0.54
C ASP A 98 6.32 -20.77 1.16
N SER A 99 6.64 -19.70 0.42
CA SER A 99 6.42 -18.33 0.87
C SER A 99 4.93 -17.97 0.93
N CYS A 100 4.59 -16.93 1.70
CA CYS A 100 3.22 -16.46 1.89
C CYS A 100 2.52 -16.17 0.55
N ALA A 101 1.32 -16.73 0.35
CA ALA A 101 0.56 -16.58 -0.90
C ALA A 101 0.21 -15.12 -1.22
N TYR A 102 -0.05 -14.28 -0.20
CA TYR A 102 -0.27 -12.84 -0.41
C TYR A 102 0.96 -12.18 -1.03
N HIS A 103 2.13 -12.47 -0.49
CA HIS A 103 3.40 -11.92 -0.96
C HIS A 103 3.77 -12.44 -2.34
N ARG A 104 3.50 -13.72 -2.66
CA ARG A 104 3.63 -14.25 -4.02
C ARG A 104 2.68 -13.56 -5.00
N ALA A 105 1.42 -13.38 -4.64
CA ALA A 105 0.45 -12.68 -5.50
C ALA A 105 0.87 -11.23 -5.78
N VAL A 106 1.34 -10.50 -4.75
CA VAL A 106 1.88 -9.14 -4.92
C VAL A 106 3.11 -9.14 -5.82
N THR A 107 4.05 -10.06 -5.58
CA THR A 107 5.29 -10.18 -6.36
C THR A 107 4.97 -10.46 -7.83
N GLY A 108 4.07 -11.39 -8.11
CA GLY A 108 3.61 -11.67 -9.47
C GLY A 108 2.90 -10.50 -10.13
N ALA A 109 2.06 -9.78 -9.38
CA ALA A 109 1.41 -8.56 -9.89
C ALA A 109 2.43 -7.47 -10.23
N MET A 110 3.48 -7.32 -9.41
CA MET A 110 4.61 -6.43 -9.72
C MET A 110 5.38 -6.90 -10.96
N LEU A 111 5.65 -8.19 -11.10
CA LEU A 111 6.35 -8.77 -12.27
C LEU A 111 5.54 -8.63 -13.57
N LYS A 112 4.21 -8.60 -13.48
CA LYS A 112 3.29 -8.35 -14.59
C LYS A 112 3.01 -6.86 -14.85
N ASP A 113 3.76 -5.94 -14.22
CA ASP A 113 3.57 -4.50 -14.34
C ASP A 113 2.14 -4.02 -13.98
N ILE A 114 1.45 -4.74 -13.10
CA ILE A 114 0.13 -4.37 -12.60
C ILE A 114 0.25 -3.37 -11.46
N MET A 115 1.28 -3.51 -10.62
CA MET A 115 1.51 -2.60 -9.51
C MET A 115 1.92 -1.21 -10.03
N PRO A 116 1.23 -0.11 -9.66
CA PRO A 116 1.65 1.23 -10.02
C PRO A 116 3.01 1.55 -9.37
N GLU A 117 3.86 2.23 -10.14
CA GLU A 117 5.17 2.67 -9.68
C GLU A 117 5.02 3.69 -8.53
N PRO A 118 5.61 3.44 -7.35
CA PRO A 118 5.54 4.38 -6.24
C PRO A 118 6.58 5.49 -6.36
N ASP A 119 6.43 6.57 -5.59
CA ASP A 119 7.49 7.57 -5.39
C ASP A 119 8.57 7.05 -4.43
N PHE A 120 8.18 6.30 -3.40
CA PHE A 120 9.06 5.67 -2.42
C PHE A 120 8.35 4.52 -1.71
N ILE A 121 9.09 3.74 -0.93
CA ILE A 121 8.56 2.55 -0.23
C ILE A 121 8.90 2.63 1.26
N ILE A 122 7.97 2.24 2.12
CA ILE A 122 8.16 2.21 3.57
C ILE A 122 7.85 0.81 4.11
N GLY A 123 8.90 0.03 4.35
CA GLY A 123 8.81 -1.29 4.95
C GLY A 123 8.67 -1.25 6.47
N SER A 124 8.15 -2.34 7.04
CA SER A 124 8.12 -2.58 8.48
C SER A 124 8.65 -3.97 8.78
N SER A 125 9.38 -4.12 9.89
CA SER A 125 9.80 -5.45 10.38
C SER A 125 8.67 -6.24 11.06
N SER A 126 7.46 -5.68 11.12
CA SER A 126 6.25 -6.26 11.71
C SER A 126 5.07 -6.16 10.73
N PRO A 127 4.18 -7.16 10.64
CA PRO A 127 4.09 -8.36 11.50
C PRO A 127 5.05 -9.48 11.11
N CYS A 128 5.70 -9.39 9.94
CA CYS A 128 6.62 -10.41 9.46
C CYS A 128 7.75 -9.83 8.62
N THR A 129 8.83 -10.59 8.47
CA THR A 129 9.98 -10.22 7.62
C THR A 129 9.76 -10.58 6.15
N ALA A 130 8.82 -11.47 5.83
CA ALA A 130 8.50 -11.85 4.46
C ALA A 130 7.92 -10.66 3.65
N GLY A 131 7.05 -9.86 4.28
CA GLY A 131 6.53 -8.64 3.66
C GLY A 131 7.62 -7.59 3.45
N LEU A 132 8.54 -7.47 4.42
CA LEU A 132 9.71 -6.60 4.29
C LEU A 132 10.58 -7.00 3.09
N ALA A 133 10.84 -8.29 2.90
CA ALA A 133 11.63 -8.79 1.77
C ALA A 133 10.97 -8.49 0.41
N VAL A 134 9.63 -8.59 0.30
CA VAL A 134 8.90 -8.19 -0.92
C VAL A 134 9.03 -6.70 -1.18
N MET A 135 8.92 -5.86 -0.14
CA MET A 135 9.06 -4.41 -0.29
C MET A 135 10.49 -3.99 -0.65
N GLU A 136 11.50 -4.66 -0.10
CA GLU A 136 12.90 -4.44 -0.50
C GLU A 136 13.11 -4.80 -1.97
N ASP A 137 12.55 -5.92 -2.43
CA ASP A 137 12.61 -6.31 -3.84
C ASP A 137 11.87 -5.32 -4.75
N MET A 138 10.70 -4.86 -4.31
CA MET A 138 9.92 -3.82 -4.98
C MET A 138 10.71 -2.53 -5.13
N ALA A 139 11.42 -2.10 -4.09
CA ALA A 139 12.26 -0.90 -4.12
C ALA A 139 13.39 -1.04 -5.15
N ARG A 140 14.05 -2.20 -5.19
CA ARG A 140 15.12 -2.48 -6.17
C ARG A 140 14.58 -2.47 -7.60
N ARG A 141 13.42 -3.08 -7.85
CA ARG A 141 12.81 -3.19 -9.18
C ARG A 141 12.36 -1.84 -9.72
N PHE A 142 11.64 -1.06 -8.92
CA PHE A 142 11.22 0.29 -9.30
C PHE A 142 12.34 1.33 -9.18
N LYS A 143 13.50 0.97 -8.62
CA LYS A 143 14.63 1.87 -8.35
C LYS A 143 14.21 3.08 -7.52
N LYS A 144 13.51 2.82 -6.42
CA LYS A 144 12.97 3.84 -5.51
C LYS A 144 13.63 3.75 -4.15
N ASP A 145 13.58 4.87 -3.43
CA ASP A 145 14.08 4.94 -2.07
C ASP A 145 13.22 4.09 -1.13
N PHE A 146 13.88 3.49 -0.14
CA PHE A 146 13.29 2.54 0.77
C PHE A 146 13.63 2.88 2.21
N PHE A 147 12.60 3.11 3.03
CA PHE A 147 12.73 3.30 4.47
C PHE A 147 12.25 2.04 5.19
N ILE A 148 12.95 1.63 6.26
CA ILE A 148 12.54 0.49 7.09
C ILE A 148 12.23 0.98 8.49
N LEU A 149 10.97 0.77 8.92
CA LEU A 149 10.55 0.94 10.30
C LEU A 149 10.78 -0.37 11.06
N ASN A 150 11.83 -0.43 11.88
CA ASN A 150 12.11 -1.60 12.69
C ASN A 150 11.29 -1.56 13.99
N VAL A 151 10.33 -2.46 14.12
CA VAL A 151 9.45 -2.56 15.28
C VAL A 151 10.10 -3.50 16.32
N PRO A 152 10.45 -3.01 17.52
CA PRO A 152 10.98 -3.84 18.60
C PRO A 152 10.00 -4.93 19.04
N GLN A 153 10.54 -6.10 19.41
CA GLN A 153 9.72 -7.23 19.87
C GLN A 153 9.25 -7.09 21.33
N ASN A 154 9.99 -6.33 22.14
CA ASN A 154 9.69 -6.13 23.56
C ASN A 154 9.07 -4.75 23.79
N ASN A 155 8.05 -4.67 24.65
CA ASN A 155 7.49 -3.39 25.07
C ASN A 155 8.26 -2.87 26.30
N SER A 156 9.18 -1.92 26.08
CA SER A 156 9.93 -1.22 27.12
C SER A 156 10.03 0.27 26.81
N LYS A 157 10.46 1.08 27.79
CA LYS A 157 10.66 2.53 27.57
C LYS A 157 11.70 2.78 26.47
N GLU A 158 12.72 1.94 26.40
CA GLU A 158 13.79 1.98 25.40
C GLU A 158 13.24 1.62 24.02
N SER A 159 12.42 0.58 23.90
CA SER A 159 11.74 0.22 22.65
C SER A 159 10.83 1.33 22.14
N VAL A 160 10.04 1.95 23.04
CA VAL A 160 9.17 3.08 22.69
C VAL A 160 10.01 4.26 22.21
N LYS A 161 11.10 4.58 22.92
CA LYS A 161 12.02 5.66 22.52
C LYS A 161 12.62 5.37 21.14
N PHE A 162 13.13 4.16 20.91
CA PHE A 162 13.73 3.75 19.65
C PHE A 162 12.74 3.84 18.48
N LEU A 163 11.52 3.32 18.64
CA LEU A 163 10.49 3.40 17.61
C LEU A 163 10.06 4.86 17.36
N THR A 164 9.95 5.66 18.42
CA THR A 164 9.63 7.10 18.31
C THR A 164 10.71 7.85 17.51
N ASP A 165 11.98 7.57 17.78
CA ASP A 165 13.08 8.20 17.05
C ASP A 165 13.03 7.80 15.57
N GLN A 166 12.82 6.51 15.25
CA GLN A 166 12.61 6.05 13.87
C GLN A 166 11.42 6.72 13.17
N ILE A 167 10.29 6.90 13.85
CA ILE A 167 9.13 7.60 13.27
C ILE A 167 9.50 9.05 12.94
N LYS A 168 10.31 9.73 13.76
CA LYS A 168 10.82 11.07 13.44
C LYS A 168 11.79 11.07 12.26
N GLU A 169 12.52 9.99 12.03
CA GLU A 169 13.39 9.87 10.84
C GLU A 169 12.56 9.63 9.60
N MET A 170 11.53 8.79 9.71
CA MET A 170 10.56 8.54 8.66
C MET A 170 9.85 9.83 8.23
N THR A 171 9.48 10.72 9.16
CA THR A 171 8.90 12.03 8.80
C THR A 171 9.90 12.89 8.03
N ARG A 172 11.20 12.88 8.38
CA ARG A 172 12.23 13.59 7.61
C ARG A 172 12.39 13.00 6.20
N PHE A 173 12.40 11.67 6.10
CA PHE A 173 12.42 10.94 4.83
C PHE A 173 11.23 11.34 3.95
N ILE A 174 10.00 11.26 4.47
CA ILE A 174 8.79 11.64 3.73
C ILE A 174 8.86 13.13 3.32
N THR A 175 9.27 14.02 4.23
CA THR A 175 9.39 15.46 3.93
C THR A 175 10.35 15.72 2.76
N ALA A 176 11.45 14.96 2.65
CA ALA A 176 12.38 15.10 1.53
C ALA A 176 11.73 14.76 0.18
N HIS A 177 10.81 13.79 0.15
CA HIS A 177 10.08 13.40 -1.06
C HIS A 177 8.87 14.29 -1.37
N THR A 178 8.15 14.78 -0.35
CA THR A 178 6.88 15.48 -0.52
C THR A 178 7.01 17.00 -0.43
N GLN A 179 8.10 17.50 0.16
CA GLN A 179 8.28 18.90 0.56
C GLN A 179 7.18 19.39 1.53
N LYS A 180 6.52 18.46 2.23
CA LYS A 180 5.45 18.73 3.19
C LYS A 180 5.84 18.15 4.56
N PRO A 181 6.15 18.99 5.56
CA PRO A 181 6.47 18.51 6.90
C PRO A 181 5.24 17.91 7.59
N LEU A 182 5.48 17.14 8.66
CA LEU A 182 4.40 16.62 9.50
C LEU A 182 3.60 17.78 10.11
N SER A 183 2.30 17.79 9.84
CA SER A 183 1.34 18.69 10.45
C SER A 183 0.75 18.05 11.70
N MET A 184 0.74 18.76 12.83
CA MET A 184 0.04 18.32 14.05
C MET A 184 -1.42 18.79 14.11
N GLU A 185 -1.84 19.64 13.16
CA GLU A 185 -3.19 20.20 13.08
C GLU A 185 -4.14 19.40 12.16
N LYS A 186 -3.58 18.47 11.38
CA LYS A 186 -4.29 17.61 10.42
C LYS A 186 -4.15 16.17 10.85
#